data_AF-A0A7Y5LBA8-F1
#
_entry.id   AF-A0A7Y5LBA8-F1
#
_cell.length_a   1.000
_cell.length_b   1.000
_cell.length_c   1.000
_cell.angle_alpha   90.00
_cell.angle_beta   90.00
_cell.angle_gamma   90.00
#
_symmetry.space_group_name_H-M   'P 1'
#
loop_
_entity.id
_entity.type
_entity.pdbx_description
1 polymer ?
#
loop_
_entity_poly.entity_id
_entity_poly.type
_entity_poly.pdbx_seq_one_letter_code
_entity_poly.pdbx_strand_id
1 'polypeptide(L)'
;MGDRFKEFTEFRHKMNERILAQDNKVIKRFFSIDTLTYQEGALNVKTKELLGLVASLVLRCDDCIAYHINKCKEAGVARDEMFEAMSVGLVVGGSIVIPHLRRAVAFLDEIETMETNGSSQELSEKN
;
A
#
# COMPACT_ATOMS: atom_id res chain seq x y z
N MET A 1 2.02 16.17 -13.97
CA MET A 1 1.87 15.67 -12.59
C MET A 1 2.91 14.57 -12.45
N GLY A 2 3.83 14.66 -11.49
CA GLY A 2 4.89 13.67 -11.31
C GLY A 2 4.33 12.28 -11.02
N ASP A 3 5.11 11.25 -11.30
CA ASP A 3 4.79 9.85 -11.01
C ASP A 3 4.86 9.65 -9.47
N ARG A 4 3.77 9.99 -8.78
CA ARG A 4 3.67 9.93 -7.31
C ARG A 4 3.92 8.52 -6.78
N PHE A 5 3.55 7.49 -7.53
CA PHE A 5 3.82 6.10 -7.19
C PHE A 5 5.33 5.81 -7.15
N LYS A 6 6.06 6.23 -8.19
CA LYS A 6 7.51 6.11 -8.25
C LYS A 6 8.20 6.93 -7.16
N GLU A 7 7.79 8.19 -6.98
CA GLU A 7 8.32 9.05 -5.92
C GLU A 7 8.13 8.44 -4.53
N PHE A 8 6.95 7.89 -4.25
CA PHE A 8 6.65 7.17 -3.00
C PHE A 8 7.57 5.97 -2.80
N THR A 9 7.71 5.13 -3.82
CA THR A 9 8.51 3.90 -3.77
C THR A 9 10.00 4.20 -3.57
N GLU A 10 10.54 5.15 -4.35
CA GLU A 10 11.94 5.58 -4.25
C GLU A 10 12.24 6.22 -2.89
N PHE A 11 11.35 7.09 -2.40
CA PHE A 11 11.51 7.73 -1.10
C PHE A 11 11.54 6.70 0.03
N ARG A 12 10.58 5.75 0.04
CA ARG A 12 10.51 4.69 1.04
C ARG A 12 11.77 3.83 1.04
N HIS A 13 12.23 3.40 -0.13
CA HIS A 13 13.45 2.59 -0.25
C HIS A 13 14.67 3.32 0.33
N LYS A 14 14.90 4.56 -0.14
CA LYS A 14 16.01 5.40 0.29
C LYS A 14 16.00 5.65 1.80
N MET A 15 14.83 5.90 2.38
CA MET A 15 14.72 6.15 3.83
C MET A 15 14.90 4.87 4.64
N ASN A 16 14.38 3.73 4.18
CA ASN A 16 14.60 2.45 4.83
C ASN A 16 16.09 2.09 4.88
N GLU A 17 16.82 2.25 3.78
CA GLU A 17 18.28 2.03 3.75
C GLU A 17 19.00 2.92 4.76
N ARG A 18 18.70 4.22 4.76
CA ARG A 18 19.32 5.18 5.67
C ARG A 18 19.04 4.86 7.14
N ILE A 19 17.81 4.46 7.46
CA ILE A 19 17.39 4.13 8.82
C ILE A 19 18.03 2.82 9.28
N LEU A 20 18.03 1.78 8.43
CA LEU A 20 18.57 0.46 8.77
C LEU A 20 20.10 0.41 8.78
N ALA A 21 20.78 1.37 8.12
CA ALA A 21 22.22 1.57 8.23
C ALA A 21 22.66 2.00 9.64
N GLN A 22 21.76 2.54 10.46
CA GLN A 22 22.08 2.87 11.85
C GLN A 22 22.26 1.60 12.68
N ASP A 23 23.27 1.55 13.54
CA ASP A 23 23.47 0.41 14.46
C ASP A 23 22.53 0.47 15.67
N ASN A 24 21.22 0.41 15.41
CA ASN A 24 20.18 0.39 16.43
C ASN A 24 19.37 -0.91 16.36
N LYS A 25 19.55 -1.76 17.38
CA LYS A 25 18.87 -3.07 17.46
C LYS A 25 17.35 -2.95 17.58
N VAL A 26 16.84 -1.91 18.25
CA VAL A 26 15.39 -1.72 18.47
C VAL A 26 14.73 -1.40 17.13
N ILE A 27 15.27 -0.45 16.38
CA ILE A 27 14.76 -0.05 15.06
C ILE A 27 14.78 -1.25 14.10
N LYS A 28 15.91 -1.95 13.97
CA LYS A 28 16.04 -3.13 13.09
C LYS A 28 15.02 -4.23 13.44
N ARG A 29 14.81 -4.49 14.73
CA ARG A 29 13.82 -5.48 15.18
C ARG A 29 12.39 -5.05 14.86
N PHE A 30 12.06 -3.77 15.03
CA PHE A 30 10.73 -3.27 14.73
C PHE A 30 10.40 -3.40 13.23
N PHE A 31 11.32 -2.99 12.35
CA PHE A 31 11.17 -3.17 10.90
C PHE A 31 11.06 -4.64 10.50
N SER A 32 11.80 -5.52 11.18
CA SER A 32 11.71 -6.96 10.96
C SER A 32 10.34 -7.51 11.34
N ILE A 33 9.79 -7.17 12.51
CA ILE A 33 8.46 -7.67 12.90
C ILE A 33 7.34 -7.09 12.03
N ASP A 34 7.47 -5.85 11.55
CA ASP A 34 6.54 -5.29 10.56
C ASP A 34 6.52 -6.17 9.30
N THR A 35 7.69 -6.45 8.73
CA THR A 35 7.82 -7.33 7.55
C THR A 35 7.31 -8.75 7.79
N LEU A 36 7.66 -9.35 8.94
CA LEU A 36 7.25 -10.71 9.29
C LEU A 36 5.73 -10.82 9.52
N THR A 37 5.07 -9.76 10.00
CA THR A 37 3.64 -9.77 10.30
C THR A 37 2.80 -10.06 9.06
N TYR A 38 3.19 -9.53 7.90
CA TYR A 38 2.47 -9.68 6.63
C TYR A 38 2.82 -10.94 5.82
N GLN A 39 3.76 -11.77 6.31
CA GLN A 39 4.05 -13.07 5.67
C GLN A 39 2.87 -14.03 5.77
N GLU A 40 2.73 -14.95 4.81
CA GLU A 40 1.67 -15.96 4.82
C GLU A 40 1.72 -16.87 6.07
N GLY A 41 0.55 -17.26 6.55
CA GLY A 41 0.39 -18.19 7.67
C GLY A 41 -1.03 -18.73 7.71
N ALA A 42 -1.65 -18.77 8.90
CA ALA A 42 -3.06 -19.13 9.03
C ALA A 42 -4.00 -18.17 8.24
N LEU A 43 -3.57 -16.92 8.06
CA LEU A 43 -4.17 -15.97 7.12
C LEU A 43 -3.23 -15.81 5.92
N ASN A 44 -3.80 -15.80 4.73
CA ASN A 44 -3.05 -15.55 3.50
C ASN A 44 -2.62 -14.06 3.42
N VAL A 45 -1.71 -13.78 2.48
CA VAL A 45 -1.16 -12.42 2.29
C VAL A 45 -2.27 -11.41 1.95
N LYS A 46 -3.20 -11.76 1.05
CA LYS A 46 -4.33 -10.88 0.67
C LYS A 46 -5.11 -10.39 1.88
N THR A 47 -5.51 -11.30 2.77
CA THR A 47 -6.24 -10.97 3.99
C THR A 47 -5.40 -10.07 4.90
N LYS A 48 -4.12 -10.38 5.08
CA LYS A 48 -3.24 -9.57 5.95
C LYS A 48 -3.05 -8.16 5.42
N GLU A 49 -2.87 -7.98 4.12
CA GLU A 49 -2.71 -6.65 3.50
C GLU A 49 -4.01 -5.83 3.58
N LEU A 50 -5.18 -6.46 3.43
CA LEU A 50 -6.48 -5.82 3.69
C LEU A 50 -6.61 -5.36 5.15
N LEU A 51 -6.17 -6.17 6.12
CA LEU A 51 -6.13 -5.77 7.53
C LEU A 51 -5.19 -4.58 7.75
N GLY A 52 -4.03 -4.58 7.10
CA GLY A 52 -3.08 -3.46 7.11
C GLY A 52 -3.69 -2.18 6.53
N LEU A 53 -4.42 -2.29 5.41
CA LEU A 53 -5.14 -1.17 4.80
C LEU A 53 -6.19 -0.58 5.74
N VAL A 54 -7.03 -1.42 6.36
CA VAL A 54 -8.06 -0.97 7.31
C VAL A 54 -7.42 -0.29 8.52
N ALA A 55 -6.41 -0.91 9.12
CA ALA A 55 -5.69 -0.37 10.28
C ALA A 55 -5.04 0.99 9.95
N SER A 56 -4.42 1.10 8.78
CA SER A 56 -3.80 2.34 8.31
C SER A 56 -4.82 3.45 8.05
N LEU A 57 -5.99 3.10 7.53
CA LEU A 57 -7.07 4.05 7.26
C LEU A 57 -7.65 4.63 8.55
N VAL A 58 -7.95 3.79 9.55
CA VAL A 58 -8.48 4.27 10.85
C VAL A 58 -7.44 5.06 11.64
N LEU A 59 -6.14 4.77 11.44
CA LEU A 59 -5.02 5.54 12.01
C LEU A 59 -4.68 6.80 11.20
N ARG A 60 -5.29 7.00 10.01
CA ARG A 60 -5.10 8.18 9.16
C ARG A 60 -3.64 8.37 8.70
N CYS A 61 -2.93 7.27 8.43
CA CYS A 61 -1.55 7.31 7.93
C CYS A 61 -1.51 7.17 6.40
N ASP A 62 -1.31 8.27 5.68
CA ASP A 62 -1.36 8.26 4.20
C ASP A 62 -0.28 7.38 3.55
N ASP A 63 0.96 7.40 4.06
CA ASP A 63 2.03 6.54 3.54
C ASP A 63 1.78 5.06 3.82
N CYS A 64 1.18 4.74 4.97
CA CYS A 64 0.79 3.37 5.32
C CYS A 64 -0.35 2.88 4.43
N ILE A 65 -1.34 3.75 4.16
CA ILE A 65 -2.45 3.47 3.23
C ILE A 65 -1.90 3.21 1.83
N ALA A 66 -1.03 4.09 1.31
CA ALA A 66 -0.41 3.92 0.00
C ALA A 66 0.39 2.61 -0.09
N TYR A 67 1.15 2.28 0.95
CA TYR A 67 1.87 1.01 1.03
C TYR A 67 0.95 -0.21 0.93
N HIS A 68 -0.11 -0.25 1.75
CA HIS A 68 -1.01 -1.40 1.76
C HIS A 68 -1.88 -1.48 0.50
N ILE A 69 -2.20 -0.37 -0.17
CA ILE A 69 -2.82 -0.39 -1.50
C ILE A 69 -1.88 -1.06 -2.51
N ASN A 70 -0.61 -0.66 -2.57
CA ASN A 70 0.34 -1.28 -3.47
C ASN A 70 0.51 -2.78 -3.17
N LYS A 71 0.61 -3.16 -1.89
CA LYS A 71 0.71 -4.58 -1.50
C LYS A 71 -0.55 -5.38 -1.77
N CYS A 72 -1.74 -4.80 -1.62
CA CYS A 72 -3.00 -5.42 -2.04
C CYS A 72 -3.00 -5.69 -3.54
N LYS A 73 -2.55 -4.73 -4.36
CA LYS A 73 -2.41 -4.88 -5.82
C LYS A 73 -1.41 -5.99 -6.18
N GLU A 74 -0.22 -5.99 -5.60
CA GLU A 74 0.79 -7.05 -5.78
C GLU A 74 0.27 -8.44 -5.37
N ALA A 75 -0.54 -8.51 -4.31
CA ALA A 75 -1.15 -9.75 -3.85
C ALA A 75 -2.37 -10.19 -4.69
N GLY A 76 -2.81 -9.38 -5.66
CA GLY A 76 -3.96 -9.68 -6.53
C GLY A 76 -5.32 -9.52 -5.86
N VAL A 77 -5.43 -8.62 -4.88
CA VAL A 77 -6.72 -8.23 -4.28
C VAL A 77 -7.50 -7.41 -5.32
N ALA A 78 -8.78 -7.74 -5.50
CA ALA A 78 -9.64 -7.03 -6.44
C ALA A 78 -9.95 -5.61 -5.94
N ARG A 79 -10.25 -4.70 -6.87
CA ARG A 79 -10.66 -3.33 -6.54
C ARG A 79 -11.86 -3.33 -5.59
N ASP A 80 -12.88 -4.12 -5.88
CA ASP A 80 -14.10 -4.20 -5.06
C ASP A 80 -13.81 -4.69 -3.63
N GLU A 81 -12.92 -5.67 -3.47
CA GLU A 81 -12.48 -6.16 -2.15
C GLU A 81 -11.80 -5.03 -1.33
N MET A 82 -10.97 -4.19 -1.96
CA MET A 82 -10.37 -3.03 -1.30
C MET A 82 -11.41 -1.97 -0.91
N PHE A 83 -12.43 -1.73 -1.74
CA PHE A 83 -13.52 -0.81 -1.40
C PHE A 83 -14.39 -1.31 -0.25
N GLU A 84 -14.68 -2.61 -0.18
CA GLU A 84 -15.36 -3.21 0.97
C GLU A 84 -14.55 -3.03 2.27
N ALA A 85 -13.24 -3.28 2.22
CA ALA A 85 -12.37 -3.06 3.37
C ALA A 85 -12.29 -1.56 3.78
N MET A 86 -12.11 -0.66 2.81
CA MET A 86 -12.12 0.79 3.08
C MET A 86 -13.46 1.28 3.63
N SER A 87 -14.58 0.67 3.25
CA SER A 87 -15.90 0.94 3.83
C SER A 87 -15.95 0.59 5.32
N VAL A 88 -15.41 -0.58 5.71
CA VAL A 88 -15.24 -0.95 7.13
C VAL A 88 -14.39 0.09 7.86
N GLY A 89 -13.24 0.47 7.29
CA GLY A 89 -12.38 1.49 7.88
C GLY A 89 -13.05 2.87 7.99
N LEU A 90 -13.91 3.24 7.03
CA LEU A 90 -14.70 4.47 7.08
C LEU A 90 -15.73 4.47 8.21
N VAL A 91 -16.48 3.38 8.37
CA VAL A 91 -17.49 3.26 9.43
C VAL A 91 -16.83 3.26 10.81
N VAL A 92 -15.71 2.54 10.97
CA VAL A 92 -14.98 2.45 12.24
C VAL A 92 -14.28 3.77 12.58
N GLY A 93 -13.63 4.40 11.61
CA GLY A 93 -12.86 5.64 11.81
C GLY A 93 -13.69 6.93 11.78
N GLY A 94 -14.92 6.87 11.27
CA GLY A 94 -15.81 8.02 11.11
C GLY A 94 -15.39 8.96 9.98
N SER A 95 -16.15 10.06 9.80
CA SER A 95 -15.98 10.97 8.66
C SER A 95 -14.60 11.63 8.55
N ILE A 96 -13.82 11.65 9.63
CA ILE A 96 -12.46 12.19 9.64
C ILE A 96 -11.48 11.41 8.74
N VAL A 97 -11.80 10.17 8.38
CA VAL A 97 -10.98 9.39 7.43
C VAL A 97 -11.26 9.76 5.97
N ILE A 98 -12.34 10.51 5.65
CA ILE A 98 -12.73 10.84 4.28
C ILE A 98 -11.58 11.50 3.48
N PRO A 99 -10.80 12.46 4.01
CA PRO A 99 -9.65 13.00 3.27
C PRO A 99 -8.59 11.95 2.93
N HIS A 100 -8.37 10.98 3.82
CA HIS A 100 -7.43 9.87 3.61
C HIS A 100 -7.99 8.88 2.59
N LEU A 101 -9.29 8.59 2.64
CA LEU A 101 -9.99 7.77 1.65
C LEU A 101 -9.92 8.39 0.24
N ARG A 102 -10.08 9.72 0.11
CA ARG A 102 -9.91 10.40 -1.19
C ARG A 102 -8.50 10.22 -1.75
N ARG A 103 -7.48 10.33 -0.90
CA ARG A 103 -6.08 10.10 -1.31
C ARG A 103 -5.80 8.63 -1.64
N ALA A 104 -6.39 7.71 -0.87
CA ALA A 104 -6.33 6.26 -1.10
C ALA A 104 -6.84 5.91 -2.50
N VAL A 105 -8.06 6.35 -2.84
CA VAL A 105 -8.68 6.09 -4.15
C VAL A 105 -7.86 6.73 -5.27
N ALA A 106 -7.40 7.98 -5.10
CA ALA A 106 -6.55 8.62 -6.10
C ALA A 106 -5.23 7.87 -6.34
N PHE A 107 -4.65 7.25 -5.30
CA PHE A 107 -3.41 6.46 -5.43
C PHE A 107 -3.65 5.12 -6.10
N LEU A 108 -4.76 4.46 -5.79
CA LEU A 108 -5.18 3.23 -6.46
C LEU A 108 -5.42 3.46 -7.96
N ASP A 109 -6.11 4.54 -8.33
CA ASP A 109 -6.37 4.88 -9.74
C ASP A 109 -5.08 5.13 -10.54
N GLU A 110 -4.06 5.73 -9.91
CA GLU A 110 -2.74 5.94 -10.54
C GLU A 110 -2.03 4.62 -10.84
N ILE A 111 -2.03 3.68 -9.88
CA ILE A 111 -1.44 2.34 -10.08
C ILE A 111 -2.14 1.61 -11.24
N GLU A 112 -3.47 1.60 -11.25
CA GLU A 112 -4.26 0.92 -12.30
C GLU A 112 -4.04 1.55 -13.69
N THR A 113 -3.87 2.88 -13.74
CA THR A 113 -3.55 3.59 -14.98
C THR A 113 -2.16 3.19 -15.50
N MET A 114 -1.17 3.05 -14.62
CA MET A 114 0.18 2.62 -15.00
C MET A 114 0.21 1.18 -15.51
N GLU A 115 -0.50 0.26 -14.85
CA GLU A 115 -0.64 -1.14 -15.29
C GLU A 115 -1.26 -1.22 -16.70
N THR A 116 -2.27 -0.41 -16.97
CA THR A 116 -2.95 -0.34 -18.28
C THR A 116 -2.04 0.23 -19.38
N ASN A 117 -1.25 1.27 -19.05
CA ASN A 117 -0.33 1.88 -20.01
C ASN A 117 0.90 1.01 -20.30
N GLY A 118 1.44 0.33 -19.29
CA GLY A 118 2.55 -0.62 -19.45
C GLY A 118 2.18 -1.85 -20.26
N SER A 119 0.99 -2.42 -20.02
CA SER A 119 0.45 -3.53 -20.83
C SER A 119 0.19 -3.14 -22.29
N SER A 120 -0.23 -1.88 -22.54
CA SER A 120 -0.42 -1.36 -23.90
C SER A 120 0.90 -1.15 -24.66
N GLN A 121 1.99 -0.80 -23.96
CA GLN A 121 3.33 -0.67 -24.56
C GLN A 121 3.93 -2.04 -24.92
N GLU A 122 3.84 -3.04 -24.02
CA GLU A 122 4.33 -4.40 -24.28
C GLU A 122 3.61 -5.11 -25.44
N LEU A 123 2.34 -4.77 -25.70
CA LEU A 123 1.57 -5.27 -26.86
C LEU A 123 1.99 -4.59 -28.17
N SER A 124 2.50 -3.35 -28.12
CA SER A 124 2.97 -2.63 -29.31
C SER A 124 4.38 -3.07 -29.74
N GLU A 125 5.23 -3.51 -28.80
CA GLU A 125 6.61 -3.96 -29.08
C GLU A 125 6.69 -5.41 -29.57
N LYS A 126 5.59 -6.18 -29.44
CA LYS A 126 5.48 -7.58 -29.89
C LYS A 126 4.83 -7.75 -31.27
N ASN A 127 4.42 -6.65 -31.93
CA ASN A 127 3.80 -6.66 -33.27
C ASN A 127 4.68 -5.96 -34.31
#